data_AF-A0A949YKC1-F1
#
_entry.id   AF-A0A949YKC1-F1
#
_cell.length_a   1.000
_cell.length_b   1.000
_cell.length_c   1.000
_cell.angle_alpha   90.00
_cell.angle_beta   90.00
_cell.angle_gamma   90.00
#
_symmetry.space_group_name_H-M   'P 1'
#
loop_
_entity.id
_entity.type
_entity.pdbx_description
1 polymer ?
#
loop_
_entity_poly.entity_id
_entity_poly.type
_entity_poly.pdbx_seq_one_letter_code
_entity_poly.pdbx_strand_id
1 'polypeptide(L)'
;MKKLGYQGVEVPVTPDNDDIYLEIKKRLDGEGLACTSITNVGADANPISPDPSSRRRALDRLRWAIDISKLLGSENLVGPYFAAYDVFSGKGPTEDELKRSCRSPRGGPS
;
A
#
# COMPACT_ATOMS: atom_id res chain seq x y z
N MET A 1 7.92 21.81 4.76
CA MET A 1 7.12 21.51 5.98
C MET A 1 7.90 21.67 7.28
N LYS A 2 9.23 21.52 7.25
CA LYS A 2 10.09 21.67 8.44
C LYS A 2 10.03 23.04 9.11
N LYS A 3 9.86 24.13 8.34
CA LYS A 3 9.68 25.49 8.86
C LYS A 3 8.40 25.66 9.71
N LEU A 4 7.44 24.74 9.57
CA LEU A 4 6.19 24.70 10.35
C LEU A 4 6.28 23.76 11.57
N GLY A 5 7.46 23.14 11.81
CA GLY A 5 7.71 22.29 12.98
C GLY A 5 7.48 20.79 12.78
N TYR A 6 7.07 20.33 11.59
CA TYR A 6 6.87 18.90 11.30
C TYR A 6 8.19 18.14 11.13
N GLN A 7 8.26 16.93 11.69
CA GLN A 7 9.41 16.03 11.59
C GLN A 7 9.35 15.06 10.41
N GLY A 8 8.19 14.89 9.78
CA GLY A 8 8.01 13.98 8.65
C GLY A 8 6.68 14.18 7.93
N VAL A 9 6.49 13.40 6.87
CA VAL A 9 5.27 13.41 6.04
C VAL A 9 4.81 11.99 5.73
N GLU A 10 3.51 11.83 5.49
CA GLU A 10 2.95 10.61 4.94
C GLU A 10 2.72 10.80 3.43
N VAL A 11 3.29 9.91 2.62
CA VAL A 11 3.21 9.98 1.15
C VAL A 11 2.25 8.91 0.63
N PRO A 12 1.15 9.30 -0.06
CA PRO A 12 0.31 8.37 -0.79
C PRO A 12 1.07 7.73 -1.96
N VAL A 13 1.01 6.40 -2.05
CA VAL A 13 1.66 5.59 -3.08
C VAL A 13 0.60 5.03 -4.03
N THR A 14 0.35 5.75 -5.13
CA THR A 14 -0.57 5.42 -6.23
C THR A 14 0.18 5.16 -7.55
N PRO A 15 -0.29 4.25 -8.42
CA PRO A 15 0.48 3.74 -9.56
C PRO A 15 0.43 4.66 -10.78
N ASP A 16 0.19 5.96 -10.57
CA ASP A 16 -0.11 6.89 -11.66
C ASP A 16 1.16 7.46 -12.30
N ASN A 17 2.27 7.55 -11.54
CA ASN A 17 3.55 8.04 -12.02
C ASN A 17 4.70 7.66 -11.06
N ASP A 18 5.61 6.77 -11.47
CA ASP A 18 6.72 6.31 -10.63
C ASP A 18 7.81 7.38 -10.47
N ASP A 19 8.04 8.22 -11.48
CA ASP A 19 9.11 9.22 -11.50
C ASP A 19 8.91 10.31 -10.44
N ILE A 20 7.65 10.56 -10.05
CA ILE A 20 7.32 11.55 -9.02
C ILE A 20 7.92 11.18 -7.66
N TYR A 21 8.09 9.89 -7.36
CA TYR A 21 8.63 9.45 -6.08
C TYR A 21 10.14 9.74 -5.94
N LEU A 22 10.87 9.80 -7.06
CA LEU A 22 12.26 10.25 -7.07
C LEU A 22 12.37 11.74 -6.74
N GLU A 23 11.46 12.55 -7.25
CA GLU A 23 11.41 13.99 -6.93
C GLU A 23 11.01 14.22 -5.47
N ILE A 24 9.99 13.49 -4.99
CA ILE A 24 9.57 13.51 -3.59
C ILE A 24 10.75 13.13 -2.69
N LYS A 25 11.46 12.03 -2.99
CA LYS A 25 12.63 11.60 -2.21
C LYS A 25 13.69 12.69 -2.12
N LYS A 26 14.07 13.28 -3.25
CA LYS A 26 15.05 14.39 -3.29
C LYS A 26 14.61 15.56 -2.41
N ARG A 27 13.32 15.88 -2.41
CA ARG A 27 12.77 16.97 -1.60
C ARG A 27 12.78 16.65 -0.11
N LEU A 28 12.42 15.42 0.27
CA LEU A 28 12.45 14.96 1.65
C LEU A 28 13.87 14.96 2.22
N ASP A 29 14.85 14.50 1.43
CA ASP A 29 16.26 14.54 1.82
C ASP A 29 16.77 15.97 1.99
N GLY A 30 16.46 16.84 1.03
CA GLY A 30 16.87 18.25 1.06
C GLY A 30 16.27 19.02 2.24
N GLU A 31 15.06 18.65 2.67
CA GLU A 31 14.46 19.22 3.88
C GLU A 31 14.83 18.42 5.15
N GLY A 32 15.40 17.22 5.06
CA GLY A 32 15.66 16.33 6.19
C GLY A 32 14.39 15.98 6.96
N LEU A 33 13.34 15.56 6.23
CA LEU A 33 12.05 15.12 6.76
C LEU A 33 11.97 13.59 6.69
N ALA A 34 11.42 12.96 7.73
CA ALA A 34 11.09 11.54 7.71
C ALA A 34 9.89 11.24 6.78
N CYS A 35 9.76 9.99 6.32
CA CYS A 35 8.67 9.55 5.45
C CYS A 35 7.93 8.32 5.99
N THR A 36 6.61 8.40 6.10
CA THR A 36 5.72 7.23 6.12
C THR A 36 5.05 7.08 4.75
N SER A 37 4.63 5.88 4.37
CA SER A 37 3.95 5.65 3.09
C SER A 37 2.57 5.04 3.33
N ILE A 38 1.57 5.47 2.56
CA ILE A 38 0.22 4.91 2.59
C ILE A 38 -0.19 4.41 1.20
N THR A 39 -0.78 3.22 1.12
CA THR A 39 -1.32 2.69 -0.15
C THR A 39 -2.69 2.07 0.05
N ASN A 40 -3.48 2.04 -1.02
CA ASN A 40 -4.76 1.36 -1.10
C ASN A 40 -4.80 0.47 -2.35
N VAL A 41 -5.71 -0.50 -2.36
CA VAL A 41 -5.99 -1.33 -3.53
C VAL A 41 -7.42 -1.09 -4.01
N GLY A 42 -7.58 -0.89 -5.32
CA GLY A 42 -8.87 -0.68 -5.97
C GLY A 42 -9.63 -1.99 -6.22
N ALA A 43 -10.85 -1.88 -6.75
CA ALA A 43 -11.73 -3.02 -7.01
C ALA A 43 -11.16 -4.04 -8.02
N ASP A 44 -10.34 -3.58 -8.96
CA ASP A 44 -9.66 -4.38 -9.99
C ASP A 44 -8.52 -5.25 -9.45
N ALA A 45 -7.93 -4.82 -8.32
CA ALA A 45 -6.85 -5.46 -7.59
C ALA A 45 -7.28 -5.85 -6.16
N ASN A 46 -8.50 -6.38 -6.02
CA ASN A 46 -9.04 -6.76 -4.72
C ASN A 46 -8.43 -8.09 -4.21
N PRO A 47 -7.67 -8.10 -3.09
CA PRO A 47 -6.99 -9.29 -2.57
C PRO A 47 -7.95 -10.39 -2.08
N ILE A 48 -9.20 -10.04 -1.78
CA ILE A 48 -10.24 -10.99 -1.35
C ILE A 48 -11.15 -11.45 -2.51
N SER A 49 -10.90 -11.00 -3.74
CA SER A 49 -11.69 -11.37 -4.91
C SER A 49 -11.72 -12.90 -5.13
N PRO A 50 -12.86 -13.49 -5.57
CA PRO A 50 -12.90 -14.88 -6.02
C PRO A 50 -12.05 -15.10 -7.28
N ASP A 51 -11.82 -14.08 -8.11
CA ASP A 51 -10.96 -14.15 -9.30
C ASP A 51 -9.47 -14.24 -8.92
N PRO A 52 -8.77 -15.35 -9.26
CA PRO A 52 -7.33 -15.48 -9.04
C PRO A 52 -6.50 -14.38 -9.70
N SER A 53 -6.94 -13.84 -10.83
CA SER A 53 -6.21 -12.81 -11.57
C SER A 53 -6.25 -11.48 -10.81
N SER A 54 -7.41 -11.12 -10.24
CA SER A 54 -7.56 -9.95 -9.35
C SER A 54 -6.67 -10.06 -8.11
N ARG A 55 -6.59 -11.24 -7.48
CA ARG A 55 -5.68 -11.46 -6.35
C ARG A 55 -4.20 -11.34 -6.75
N ARG A 56 -3.84 -11.80 -7.95
CA ARG A 56 -2.48 -11.66 -8.45
C ARG A 56 -2.13 -10.18 -8.68
N ARG A 57 -3.03 -9.40 -9.30
CA ARG A 57 -2.88 -7.96 -9.45
C ARG A 57 -2.73 -7.25 -8.11
N ALA A 58 -3.51 -7.66 -7.09
CA ALA A 58 -3.38 -7.14 -5.72
C ALA A 58 -1.96 -7.36 -5.17
N LEU A 59 -1.43 -8.57 -5.30
CA LEU A 59 -0.10 -8.90 -4.82
C LEU A 59 1.00 -8.12 -5.55
N ASP A 60 0.90 -8.00 -6.87
CA ASP A 60 1.89 -7.27 -7.66
C ASP A 60 1.83 -5.76 -7.36
N ARG A 61 0.62 -5.22 -7.10
CA ARG A 61 0.42 -3.83 -6.65
C ARG A 61 1.03 -3.55 -5.27
N LEU A 62 0.95 -4.52 -4.36
CA LEU A 62 1.55 -4.39 -3.02
C LEU A 62 3.08 -4.48 -3.06
N ARG A 63 3.63 -5.37 -3.90
CA ARG A 63 5.08 -5.43 -4.11
C ARG A 63 5.63 -4.11 -4.64
N TRP A 64 5.00 -3.56 -5.67
CA TRP A 64 5.37 -2.25 -6.20
C TRP A 64 5.28 -1.16 -5.13
N ALA A 65 4.22 -1.14 -4.31
CA ALA A 65 4.09 -0.17 -3.23
C ALA A 65 5.19 -0.28 -2.16
N ILE A 66 5.65 -1.50 -1.86
CA ILE A 66 6.78 -1.75 -0.96
C ILE A 66 8.07 -1.21 -1.57
N ASP A 67 8.30 -1.42 -2.86
CA ASP A 67 9.49 -0.92 -3.55
C ASP A 67 9.53 0.62 -3.57
N ILE A 68 8.39 1.27 -3.81
CA ILE A 68 8.27 2.73 -3.70
C ILE A 68 8.46 3.22 -2.26
N SER A 69 7.87 2.54 -1.27
CA SER A 69 8.07 2.89 0.15
C SER A 69 9.56 2.84 0.52
N LYS A 70 10.27 1.83 0.05
CA LYS A 70 11.71 1.68 0.24
C LYS A 70 12.49 2.80 -0.46
N LEU A 71 12.11 3.18 -1.68
CA LEU A 71 12.71 4.30 -2.41
C LEU A 71 12.56 5.62 -1.63
N LEU A 72 11.39 5.84 -1.02
CA LEU A 72 11.09 7.01 -0.21
C LEU A 72 11.84 7.02 1.14
N GLY A 73 12.50 5.91 1.52
CA GLY A 73 13.12 5.74 2.82
C GLY A 73 12.09 5.54 3.94
N SER A 74 10.90 5.04 3.60
CA SER A 74 9.86 4.78 4.57
C SER A 74 10.05 3.43 5.25
N GLU A 75 9.97 3.44 6.59
CA GLU A 75 10.03 2.21 7.40
C GLU A 75 8.68 1.49 7.49
N ASN A 76 7.57 2.20 7.22
CA ASN A 76 6.21 1.68 7.39
C ASN A 76 5.35 1.99 6.16
N LEU A 77 4.83 0.93 5.54
CA LEU A 77 3.73 1.02 4.58
C LEU A 77 2.41 0.73 5.29
N VAL A 78 1.54 1.73 5.36
CA VAL A 78 0.25 1.68 6.08
C VAL A 78 -0.90 1.73 5.06
N GLY A 79 -2.09 1.31 5.46
CA GLY A 79 -3.30 1.53 4.66
C GLY A 79 -4.26 0.34 4.56
N PRO A 80 -5.43 0.56 3.96
CA PRO A 80 -6.40 -0.47 3.68
C PRO A 80 -5.97 -1.24 2.42
N TYR A 81 -5.17 -2.28 2.63
CA TYR A 81 -4.73 -3.20 1.57
C TYR A 81 -5.09 -4.67 1.84
N PHE A 82 -5.77 -4.94 2.96
CA PHE A 82 -6.31 -6.26 3.29
C PHE A 82 -7.67 -6.54 2.61
N ALA A 83 -8.32 -5.50 2.09
CA ALA A 83 -9.50 -5.55 1.24
C ALA A 83 -9.52 -4.30 0.36
N ALA A 84 -10.13 -4.35 -0.82
CA ALA A 84 -10.27 -3.18 -1.67
C ALA A 84 -11.01 -2.06 -0.93
N TYR A 85 -10.44 -0.85 -0.99
CA TYR A 85 -11.10 0.35 -0.50
C TYR A 85 -12.31 0.62 -1.39
N ASP A 86 -13.47 0.88 -0.79
CA ASP A 86 -14.75 1.17 -1.47
C ASP A 86 -15.51 -0.01 -2.10
N VAL A 87 -15.18 -1.27 -1.75
CA VAL A 87 -15.98 -2.45 -2.14
C VAL A 87 -16.70 -3.05 -0.93
N PHE A 88 -17.89 -2.53 -0.63
CA PHE A 88 -18.84 -3.20 0.25
C PHE A 88 -19.75 -4.08 -0.59
N SER A 89 -19.71 -5.41 -0.41
CA SER A 89 -20.57 -6.37 -1.13
C SER A 89 -22.07 -6.23 -0.81
N GLY A 90 -22.45 -5.33 0.10
CA GLY A 90 -23.81 -5.16 0.62
C GLY A 90 -24.28 -6.31 1.52
N LYS A 91 -23.44 -7.31 1.76
CA LYS A 91 -23.65 -8.42 2.70
C LYS A 91 -22.53 -8.41 3.74
N GLY A 92 -22.81 -8.86 4.96
CA GLY A 92 -21.79 -9.01 5.99
C GLY A 92 -20.63 -9.90 5.49
N PRO A 93 -19.41 -9.73 6.01
CA PRO A 93 -18.24 -10.48 5.57
C PRO A 93 -18.50 -11.99 5.71
N THR A 94 -18.34 -12.72 4.60
CA THR A 94 -18.45 -14.18 4.57
C THR A 94 -17.25 -14.81 5.28
N GLU A 95 -17.40 -16.05 5.78
CA GLU A 95 -16.30 -16.77 6.43
C GLU A 95 -15.07 -16.90 5.52
N ASP A 96 -15.27 -17.02 4.21
CA ASP A 96 -14.17 -17.11 3.26
C ASP A 96 -13.47 -15.78 3.02
N GLU A 97 -14.18 -14.65 3.12
CA GLU A 97 -13.57 -13.30 3.07
C GLU A 97 -12.73 -13.06 4.32
N LEU A 98 -13.20 -13.48 5.49
CA LEU A 98 -12.44 -13.41 6.74
C LEU A 98 -11.18 -14.29 6.70
N LYS A 99 -11.30 -15.55 6.25
CA LYS A 99 -10.14 -16.46 6.09
C LYS A 99 -9.10 -15.90 5.12
N ARG A 100 -9.53 -15.22 4.06
CA ARG A 100 -8.63 -14.60 3.07
C ARG A 100 -7.97 -13.33 3.59
N SER A 101 -8.70 -12.47 4.31
CA SER A 101 -8.17 -11.25 4.93
C SER A 101 -7.13 -11.53 6.01
N CYS A 102 -7.35 -12.58 6.83
CA CYS A 102 -6.41 -12.96 7.88
C CYS A 102 -5.14 -13.67 7.39
N ARG A 103 -5.06 -14.08 6.12
CA ARG A 103 -3.87 -14.76 5.58
C ARG A 103 -2.75 -13.77 5.29
N SER A 104 -1.94 -13.50 6.31
CA SER A 104 -0.65 -12.81 6.19
C SER A 104 0.26 -13.53 5.19
N PRO A 105 1.05 -12.83 4.35
CA PRO A 105 2.07 -13.44 3.50
C PRO A 105 3.29 -13.81 4.36
N ARG A 106 3.13 -14.74 5.29
CA ARG A 106 4.25 -15.44 5.91
C ARG A 106 4.50 -16.73 5.15
N GLY A 107 5.76 -16.95 4.78
CA GLY A 107 6.25 -17.99 3.89
C GLY A 107 5.69 -19.38 4.17
N GLY A 108 5.54 -20.14 3.09
CA GLY A 108 5.14 -21.55 3.15
C GLY A 108 6.18 -22.40 3.89
N PRO A 109 5.75 -23.50 4.53
CA PRO A 109 6.67 -24.39 5.21
C PRO A 109 7.53 -25.15 4.20
N SER A 110 8.83 -25.19 4.49
CA SER A 110 9.84 -26.13 3.99
C SER A 110 9.46 -27.58 4.28
#